data_AF-A0A2N6RZ33-F1
#
_entry.id   AF-A0A2N6RZ33-F1
#
_cell.length_a   1.000
_cell.length_b   1.000
_cell.length_c   1.000
_cell.angle_alpha   90.00
_cell.angle_beta   90.00
_cell.angle_gamma   90.00
#
_symmetry.space_group_name_H-M   'P 1'
#
loop_
_entity.id
_entity.type
_entity.pdbx_description
1 polymer ?
#
loop_
_entity_poly.entity_id
_entity_poly.type
_entity_poly.pdbx_seq_one_letter_code
_entity_poly.pdbx_strand_id
1 'polypeptide(L)' 'MIDKETQRRREENLGLAIASGKLEGNSPSKEFLYDANQYAKGFITSDEFVARMRSRYGVMD' A
#
# COMPACT_ATOMS: atom_id res chain seq x y z
N MET A 1 11.36 7.80 -10.81
CA MET A 1 11.13 6.33 -10.88
C MET A 1 12.09 5.67 -9.93
N ILE A 2 11.61 4.76 -9.08
CA ILE A 2 12.44 4.01 -8.14
C ILE A 2 13.24 2.92 -8.89
N ASP A 3 14.31 2.43 -8.28
CA ASP A 3 15.06 1.30 -8.84
C ASP A 3 14.27 -0.01 -8.73
N LYS A 4 14.65 -1.00 -9.55
CA LYS A 4 13.95 -2.29 -9.65
C LYS A 4 13.96 -3.08 -8.34
N GLU A 5 15.04 -2.99 -7.56
CA GLU A 5 15.14 -3.72 -6.30
C GLU A 5 14.22 -3.10 -5.25
N THR A 6 14.16 -1.76 -5.18
CA THR A 6 13.18 -1.07 -4.34
C THR A 6 11.74 -1.39 -4.75
N GLN A 7 11.43 -1.40 -6.05
CA GLN A 7 10.10 -1.78 -6.54
C GLN A 7 9.75 -3.20 -6.11
N ARG A 8 10.63 -4.18 -6.35
CA ARG A 8 10.43 -5.59 -5.98
C ARG A 8 10.16 -5.72 -4.48
N ARG A 9 10.96 -5.07 -3.63
CA ARG A 9 10.75 -5.08 -2.17
C ARG A 9 9.40 -4.49 -1.76
N ARG A 10 8.95 -3.41 -2.41
CA ARG A 10 7.63 -2.83 -2.13
C ARG A 10 6.50 -3.77 -2.52
N GLU A 11 6.58 -4.39 -3.69
CA GLU A 11 5.60 -5.37 -4.17
C GLU A 11 5.50 -6.58 -3.23
N GLU A 12 6.64 -7.11 -2.78
CA GLU A 12 6.71 -8.23 -1.83
C GLU A 12 6.10 -7.85 -0.46
N ASN A 13 6.50 -6.72 0.10
CA ASN A 13 5.98 -6.27 1.39
C ASN A 13 4.47 -6.00 1.36
N LEU A 14 3.96 -5.40 0.29
CA LEU A 14 2.52 -5.20 0.09
C LEU A 14 1.79 -6.54 -0.06
N GLY A 15 2.36 -7.48 -0.83
CA GLY A 15 1.81 -8.82 -1.00
C GLY A 15 1.65 -9.54 0.33
N LEU A 16 2.68 -9.51 1.18
CA LEU A 16 2.67 -10.09 2.52
C LEU A 16 1.63 -9.40 3.43
N ALA A 17 1.59 -8.07 3.44
CA ALA A 17 0.62 -7.32 4.26
C ALA A 17 -0.83 -7.62 3.86
N ILE A 18 -1.12 -7.66 2.55
CA ILE A 18 -2.44 -8.00 2.02
C ILE A 18 -2.81 -9.45 2.36
N ALA A 19 -1.87 -10.39 2.19
CA ALA A 19 -2.10 -11.79 2.51
C ALA A 19 -2.39 -11.99 4.00
N SER A 20 -1.63 -11.33 4.88
CA SER A 20 -1.85 -11.35 6.33
C SER A 20 -3.24 -10.82 6.68
N GLY A 21 -3.62 -9.65 6.13
CA GLY A 21 -4.95 -9.09 6.36
C GLY A 21 -6.07 -10.04 5.93
N LYS A 22 -5.92 -10.72 4.78
CA LYS A 22 -6.90 -11.71 4.30
C LYS A 22 -7.05 -12.90 5.25
N LEU A 23 -5.97 -13.37 5.86
CA LEU A 23 -6.02 -14.46 6.86
C LEU A 23 -6.81 -14.05 8.11
N GLU A 24 -6.82 -12.76 8.44
CA GLU A 24 -7.62 -12.18 9.53
C GLU A 24 -9.06 -11.84 9.11
N GLY A 25 -9.47 -12.20 7.89
CA GLY A 25 -10.80 -11.91 7.36
C GLY A 25 -10.95 -10.51 6.76
N ASN A 26 -9.87 -9.71 6.67
CA ASN A 26 -9.90 -8.41 6.04
C ASN A 26 -9.91 -8.52 4.50
N SER A 27 -10.66 -7.65 3.85
CA SER A 27 -10.67 -7.52 2.39
C SER A 27 -10.26 -6.10 2.00
N PRO A 28 -9.08 -5.90 1.37
CA PRO A 28 -8.65 -4.57 0.95
C PRO A 28 -9.63 -3.96 -0.06
N SER A 29 -9.91 -2.67 0.08
CA SER A 29 -10.74 -1.93 -0.85
C SER A 29 -10.05 -1.77 -2.21
N LYS A 30 -10.82 -1.48 -3.27
CA LYS A 30 -10.27 -1.23 -4.60
C LYS A 30 -9.33 -0.04 -4.60
N GLU A 31 -9.64 0.95 -3.79
CA GLU A 31 -8.89 2.19 -3.71
C GLU A 31 -7.60 2.02 -2.91
N PHE A 32 -7.59 1.18 -1.86
CA PHE A 32 -6.35 0.74 -1.23
C PHE A 32 -5.43 0.07 -2.26
N LEU A 33 -5.95 -0.87 -3.04
CA LEU A 33 -5.17 -1.62 -4.03
C LEU A 33 -4.60 -0.69 -5.12
N TYR A 34 -5.36 0.34 -5.50
CA TYR A 34 -4.89 1.36 -6.43
C TYR A 34 -3.69 2.13 -5.86
N ASP A 35 -3.84 2.69 -4.65
CA ASP A 35 -2.78 3.48 -4.02
C ASP A 35 -1.55 2.62 -3.70
N ALA A 36 -1.74 1.36 -3.29
CA ALA A 36 -0.67 0.39 -3.07
C ALA A 36 0.14 0.13 -4.35
N ASN A 37 -0.53 -0.02 -5.50
CA ASN A 37 0.14 -0.15 -6.79
C ASN A 37 0.87 1.14 -7.22
N GLN A 38 0.34 2.33 -6.90
CA GLN A 38 1.06 3.60 -7.14
C GLN A 38 2.33 3.67 -6.28
N TYR A 39 2.24 3.27 -5.01
CA TYR A 39 3.38 3.21 -4.10
C TYR A 39 4.42 2.19 -4.57
N ALA A 40 3.99 0.98 -4.95
CA ALA A 40 4.85 -0.07 -5.48
C ALA A 40 5.66 0.40 -6.67
N LYS A 41 5.04 1.10 -7.62
CA LYS A 41 5.68 1.65 -8.83
C LYS A 41 6.50 2.92 -8.58
N GLY A 42 6.48 3.46 -7.36
CA GLY A 42 7.19 4.67 -6.98
C GLY A 42 6.59 5.94 -7.58
N PHE A 43 5.30 5.94 -7.91
CA PHE A 43 4.56 7.14 -8.33
C PHE A 43 4.14 8.02 -7.15
N ILE A 44 4.02 7.41 -5.95
CA ILE A 44 3.81 8.12 -4.69
C ILE A 44 4.83 7.63 -3.64
N THR A 45 5.12 8.49 -2.67
CA THR A 45 5.96 8.17 -1.52
C THR A 45 5.20 7.33 -0.49
N SER A 46 5.91 6.81 0.52
CA SER A 46 5.28 6.13 1.65
C SER A 46 4.38 7.08 2.44
N ASP A 47 4.80 8.33 2.62
CA ASP A 47 4.05 9.34 3.37
C ASP A 47 2.75 9.70 2.65
N GLU A 48 2.80 9.87 1.32
CA GLU A 48 1.60 10.10 0.51
C GLU A 48 0.64 8.90 0.55
N PHE A 49 1.17 7.67 0.52
CA PHE A 49 0.36 6.46 0.63
C PHE A 49 -0.37 6.39 1.98
N VAL A 50 0.35 6.63 3.08
CA VAL A 50 -0.21 6.65 4.44
C VAL A 50 -1.21 7.78 4.61
N ALA A 51 -0.90 8.99 4.12
CA ALA A 51 -1.79 10.14 4.21
C ALA A 51 -3.14 9.90 3.48
N ARG A 52 -3.11 9.30 2.29
CA ARG A 52 -4.33 8.92 1.55
C ARG A 52 -5.16 7.91 2.33
N MET A 53 -4.52 6.91 2.94
CA MET A 53 -5.19 5.91 3.76
C MET A 53 -5.83 6.52 5.00
N ARG A 54 -5.09 7.35 5.74
CA ARG A 54 -5.59 8.05 6.93
C ARG A 54 -6.78 8.93 6.61
N SER A 55 -6.67 9.73 5.54
CA SER A 55 -7.77 10.58 5.08
C SER A 55 -9.01 9.76 4.67
N ARG A 56 -8.82 8.60 4.04
CA ARG A 56 -9.92 7.74 3.57
C ARG A 56 -10.66 7.05 4.72
N TYR A 57 -9.92 6.59 5.72
CA TYR A 57 -10.46 5.79 6.82
C TYR A 57 -10.66 6.58 8.12
N GLY A 58 -10.43 7.90 8.10
CA GLY A 58 -10.60 8.77 9.26
C GLY A 58 -9.64 8.48 10.41
N VAL A 59 -8.47 7.91 10.12
CA VAL A 59 -7.45 7.60 11.14
C VAL A 59 -6.63 8.87 11.39
N MET A 60 -6.84 9.49 12.55
CA MET A 60 -6.02 10.60 13.04
C MET A 60 -4.89 10.06 13.94
N ASP A 61 -3.75 10.77 13.96
CA ASP A 61 -2.62 10.48 14.87
C ASP A 61 -3.00 10.66 16.35
#